data_AF-A0A2M6YCB3-F1
#
_entry.id   AF-A0A2M6YCB3-F1
#
_cell.length_a   1.000
_cell.length_b   1.000
_cell.length_c   1.000
_cell.angle_alpha   90.00
_cell.angle_beta   90.00
_cell.angle_gamma   90.00
#
_symmetry.space_group_name_H-M   'P 1'
#
loop_
_entity.id
_entity.type
_entity.pdbx_description
1 polymer ?
#
loop_
_entity_poly.entity_id
_entity_poly.type
_entity_poly.pdbx_seq_one_letter_code
_entity_poly.pdbx_strand_id
1 'polypeptide(L)'
;MNTIIDILGRFWQPVANFGPKIPGIIVSLLVGYVIIRIILAILHKVLKFSRIPRALVSVVVSLALIVMWVILFAEIARELGLGSLAITISGSLAVLAIALASGASGLA
;
A
#
# COMPACT_ATOMS: atom_id res chain seq x y z
N MET A 1 16.79 37.88 0.53
CA MET A 1 15.53 37.75 1.31
C MET A 1 14.36 37.30 0.43
N ASN A 2 14.27 37.74 -0.84
CA ASN A 2 13.18 37.36 -1.75
C ASN A 2 13.21 35.88 -2.20
N THR A 3 14.39 35.28 -2.35
CA THR A 3 14.57 33.87 -2.77
C THR A 3 14.03 32.84 -1.77
N ILE A 4 14.13 33.10 -0.46
CA ILE A 4 13.60 32.19 0.58
C ILE A 4 12.07 32.21 0.58
N ILE A 5 11.47 33.38 0.33
CA ILE A 5 10.02 33.57 0.26
C ILE A 5 9.46 32.90 -1.00
N ASP A 6 10.16 32.98 -2.13
CA ASP A 6 9.78 32.29 -3.38
C ASP A 6 9.88 30.76 -3.27
N ILE A 7 10.90 30.25 -2.57
CA ILE A 7 11.03 28.81 -2.30
C ILE A 7 9.89 28.35 -1.39
N LEU A 8 9.61 29.06 -0.29
CA LEU A 8 8.47 28.74 0.58
C LEU A 8 7.14 28.77 -0.16
N GLY A 9 6.92 29.76 -1.05
CA GLY A 9 5.70 29.88 -1.84
C GLY A 9 5.47 28.68 -2.77
N ARG A 10 6.54 28.16 -3.40
CA ARG A 10 6.47 26.96 -4.27
C ARG A 10 6.23 25.67 -3.49
N PHE A 11 6.68 25.57 -2.24
CA PHE A 11 6.36 24.44 -1.37
C PHE A 11 4.93 24.52 -0.81
N TRP A 12 4.39 25.72 -0.63
CA TRP A 12 3.05 25.92 -0.05
C TRP A 12 1.91 25.77 -1.06
N GLN A 13 2.14 26.06 -2.35
CA GLN A 13 1.14 25.91 -3.41
C GLN A 13 0.59 24.48 -3.58
N PRO A 14 1.43 23.42 -3.58
CA PRO A 14 0.94 22.04 -3.59
C PRO A 14 0.09 21.73 -2.36
N VAL A 15 0.55 22.14 -1.16
CA VAL A 15 -0.12 21.91 0.14
C VAL A 15 -1.49 22.56 0.19
N ALA A 16 -1.64 23.79 -0.31
CA ALA A 16 -2.92 24.49 -0.38
C ALA A 16 -3.94 23.78 -1.30
N ASN A 17 -3.48 23.12 -2.36
CA ASN A 17 -4.32 22.31 -3.26
C ASN A 17 -4.67 20.92 -2.70
N PHE A 18 -4.00 20.46 -1.63
CA PHE A 18 -4.32 19.19 -0.96
C PHE A 18 -5.46 19.32 0.05
N GLY A 19 -5.70 20.50 0.62
CA GLY A 19 -6.77 20.76 1.59
C GLY A 19 -8.16 20.24 1.18
N PRO A 20 -8.63 20.47 -0.05
CA PRO A 20 -9.93 19.99 -0.51
C PRO A 20 -9.98 18.47 -0.77
N LYS A 21 -8.84 17.81 -0.94
CA LYS A 21 -8.74 16.37 -1.24
C LYS A 21 -8.70 15.50 0.02
N ILE A 22 -8.40 16.07 1.18
CA ILE A 22 -8.34 15.35 2.47
C ILE A 22 -9.62 14.55 2.77
N PRO A 23 -10.85 15.10 2.59
CA PRO A 23 -12.06 14.32 2.80
C PRO A 23 -12.16 13.12 1.86
N GLY A 24 -11.76 13.29 0.61
CA GLY A 24 -11.71 12.22 -0.39
C GLY A 24 -10.76 11.09 0.03
N ILE A 25 -9.56 11.43 0.48
CA ILE A 25 -8.57 10.45 0.98
C ILE A 25 -9.13 9.66 2.16
N ILE A 26 -9.78 10.33 3.12
CA ILE A 26 -10.36 9.67 4.30
C ILE A 26 -11.42 8.67 3.86
N VAL A 27 -12.28 9.04 2.91
CA VAL A 27 -13.30 8.13 2.35
C VAL A 27 -12.65 6.96 1.61
N SER A 28 -11.67 7.21 0.73
CA SER A 28 -10.92 6.17 0.01
C SER A 28 -10.22 5.21 0.98
N LEU A 29 -9.66 5.71 2.09
CA LEU A 29 -8.98 4.90 3.10
C LEU A 29 -9.98 4.05 3.89
N LEU A 30 -11.15 4.60 4.24
CA LEU A 30 -12.25 3.86 4.87
C LEU A 30 -12.79 2.74 3.97
N VAL A 31 -13.10 3.07 2.72
CA VAL A 31 -13.60 2.11 1.72
C VAL A 31 -12.56 1.03 1.45
N GLY A 32 -11.30 1.45 1.24
CA GLY A 32 -10.17 0.55 1.06
C GLY A 32 -10.00 -0.41 2.24
N TYR A 33 -10.02 0.09 3.47
CA TYR A 33 -9.95 -0.74 4.67
C TYR A 33 -11.05 -1.80 4.72
N VAL A 34 -12.30 -1.42 4.39
CA VAL A 34 -13.42 -2.37 4.33
C VAL A 34 -13.18 -3.45 3.28
N ILE A 35 -12.73 -3.07 2.08
CA ILE A 35 -12.41 -4.01 0.99
C ILE A 35 -11.31 -4.98 1.42
N ILE A 36 -10.22 -4.48 2.01
CA ILE A 36 -9.11 -5.31 2.51
C ILE A 36 -9.64 -6.34 3.51
N ARG A 37 -10.50 -5.91 4.44
CA ARG A 37 -11.08 -6.80 5.45
C ARG A 37 -11.93 -7.90 4.84
N ILE A 38 -12.74 -7.57 3.83
CA ILE A 38 -13.57 -8.54 3.10
C ILE A 38 -12.69 -9.56 2.37
N ILE A 39 -11.68 -9.08 1.63
CA ILE A 39 -10.77 -9.95 0.89
C ILE A 39 -10.01 -10.88 1.82
N LEU A 40 -9.49 -10.38 2.94
CA LEU A 40 -8.78 -11.21 3.92
C LEU A 40 -9.70 -12.23 4.58
N ALA A 41 -10.96 -11.88 4.84
CA ALA A 41 -11.94 -12.84 5.37
C ALA A 41 -12.20 -13.98 4.38
N ILE A 42 -12.33 -13.66 3.09
CA ILE A 42 -12.49 -14.67 2.02
C ILE A 42 -11.22 -15.52 1.94
N LEU A 43 -10.04 -14.90 1.88
CA LEU A 43 -8.77 -15.59 1.78
C LEU A 43 -8.55 -16.56 2.96
N HIS A 44 -8.85 -16.12 4.17
CA HIS A 44 -8.78 -16.95 5.37
C HIS A 44 -9.72 -18.16 5.28
N LYS A 45 -10.95 -17.95 4.79
CA LYS A 45 -11.94 -19.02 4.62
C LYS A 45 -11.49 -20.05 3.57
N VAL A 46 -10.93 -19.59 2.46
CA VAL A 46 -10.40 -20.45 1.38
C VAL A 46 -9.18 -21.25 1.87
N LEU A 47 -8.20 -20.59 2.50
CA LEU A 47 -6.99 -21.24 3.00
C LEU A 47 -7.30 -22.29 4.08
N LYS A 48 -8.29 -22.02 4.93
CA LYS A 48 -8.75 -22.98 5.95
C LYS A 48 -9.45 -24.19 5.32
N PHE A 49 -10.13 -24.01 4.19
CA PHE A 49 -10.75 -25.10 3.45
C PHE A 49 -9.71 -26.01 2.77
N SER A 50 -8.59 -25.45 2.31
CA SER A 50 -7.51 -26.17 1.61
C SER A 50 -6.60 -27.05 2.49
N ARG A 51 -6.95 -27.33 3.75
CA ARG A 51 -6.17 -28.17 4.70
C ARG A 51 -4.70 -27.73 4.91
N ILE A 52 -4.38 -26.45 4.69
CA ILE A 52 -3.04 -25.91 4.89
C ILE A 52 -2.73 -25.81 6.40
N PRO A 53 -1.50 -26.09 6.86
CA PRO A 53 -1.12 -25.92 8.26
C PRO A 53 -1.37 -24.49 8.76
N ARG A 54 -1.87 -24.36 10.01
CA ARG A 54 -2.24 -23.05 10.58
C ARG A 54 -1.11 -22.01 10.52
N ALA A 55 0.14 -22.45 10.65
CA ALA A 55 1.32 -21.58 10.55
C ALA A 55 1.52 -21.01 9.13
N LEU A 56 1.28 -21.78 8.07
CA LEU A 56 1.34 -21.25 6.71
C LEU A 56 0.18 -20.30 6.43
N VAL A 57 -1.01 -20.60 6.94
CA VAL A 57 -2.18 -19.72 6.77
C VAL A 57 -1.92 -18.34 7.38
N SER A 58 -1.36 -18.26 8.59
CA SER A 58 -1.05 -16.97 9.21
C SER A 58 0.00 -16.18 8.43
N VAL A 59 1.04 -16.85 7.91
CA VAL A 59 2.08 -16.21 7.09
C VAL A 59 1.49 -15.67 5.79
N VAL A 60 0.72 -16.47 5.06
CA VAL A 60 0.11 -16.06 3.78
C VAL A 60 -0.88 -14.92 3.98
N VAL A 61 -1.73 -14.98 5.02
CA VAL A 61 -2.68 -13.91 5.34
C VAL A 61 -1.95 -12.61 5.73
N SER A 62 -0.84 -12.71 6.47
CA SER A 62 -0.02 -11.55 6.84
C SER A 62 0.65 -10.91 5.63
N LEU A 63 1.18 -11.73 4.71
CA LEU A 63 1.75 -11.23 3.45
C LEU A 63 0.68 -10.57 2.58
N ALA A 64 -0.49 -11.21 2.43
CA ALA A 64 -1.60 -10.63 1.69
C ALA A 64 -2.07 -9.30 2.30
N LEU A 65 -2.12 -9.19 3.63
CA LEU A 65 -2.44 -7.94 4.32
C LEU A 65 -1.44 -6.83 3.96
N ILE A 66 -0.14 -7.11 3.99
CA ILE A 66 0.90 -6.13 3.62
C ILE A 66 0.71 -5.67 2.17
N VAL A 67 0.55 -6.61 1.23
CA VAL A 67 0.35 -6.30 -0.20
C VAL A 67 -0.91 -5.45 -0.40
N MET A 68 -2.00 -5.77 0.27
CA MET A 68 -3.27 -5.04 0.18
C MET A 68 -3.14 -3.60 0.67
N TRP A 69 -2.42 -3.38 1.78
CA TRP A 69 -2.12 -2.02 2.26
C TRP A 69 -1.27 -1.24 1.27
N VAL A 70 -0.24 -1.88 0.69
CA VAL A 70 0.63 -1.25 -0.30
C VAL A 70 -0.16 -0.80 -1.52
N ILE A 71 -1.06 -1.65 -2.02
CA ILE A 71 -1.95 -1.32 -3.14
C ILE A 71 -2.85 -0.13 -2.77
N LEU A 72 -3.43 -0.13 -1.57
CA LEU A 72 -4.28 0.98 -1.12
C LEU A 72 -3.51 2.30 -1.04
N PHE A 73 -2.30 2.30 -0.47
CA PHE A 73 -1.45 3.48 -0.42
C PHE A 73 -0.99 3.93 -1.80
N ALA A 74 -0.71 2.99 -2.70
CA ALA A 74 -0.36 3.30 -4.08
C ALA A 74 -1.52 4.03 -4.78
N GLU A 75 -2.75 3.58 -4.58
CA GLU A 75 -3.93 4.21 -5.20
C GLU A 75 -4.21 5.60 -4.60
N ILE A 76 -4.11 5.75 -3.28
CA ILE A 76 -4.21 7.07 -2.63
C ILE A 76 -3.12 8.01 -3.15
N ALA A 77 -1.88 7.55 -3.29
CA ALA A 77 -0.80 8.34 -3.85
C ALA A 77 -1.09 8.74 -5.31
N ARG A 78 -1.72 7.87 -6.11
CA ARG A 78 -2.16 8.21 -7.48
C ARG A 78 -3.26 9.28 -7.48
N GLU A 79 -4.26 9.19 -6.61
CA GLU A 79 -5.31 10.23 -6.46
C GLU A 79 -4.72 11.60 -6.07
N LEU A 80 -3.63 11.58 -5.31
CA LEU A 80 -2.88 12.77 -4.92
C LEU A 80 -1.95 13.33 -6.01
N GLY A 81 -1.87 12.67 -7.17
CA GLY A 81 -0.94 13.04 -8.24
C GLY A 81 0.51 12.62 -7.98
N LEU A 82 0.74 11.82 -6.94
CA LEU A 82 2.03 11.24 -6.55
C LEU A 82 2.24 9.85 -7.19
N GLY A 83 1.65 9.59 -8.36
CA GLY A 83 1.68 8.27 -9.00
C GLY A 83 3.08 7.73 -9.27
N SER A 84 4.06 8.60 -9.51
CA SER A 84 5.48 8.20 -9.64
C SER A 84 6.01 7.56 -8.35
N LEU A 85 5.71 8.16 -7.19
CA LEU A 85 6.09 7.60 -5.88
C LEU A 85 5.40 6.26 -5.61
N ALA A 86 4.12 6.15 -5.97
CA ALA A 86 3.37 4.91 -5.85
C ALA A 86 4.05 3.76 -6.61
N ILE A 87 4.41 3.99 -7.88
CA ILE A 87 5.07 3.00 -8.73
C ILE A 87 6.44 2.61 -8.16
N THR A 88 7.23 3.58 -7.71
CA THR A 88 8.55 3.31 -7.12
C THR A 88 8.45 2.46 -5.85
N ILE A 89 7.50 2.76 -4.96
CA ILE A 89 7.30 2.01 -3.70
C ILE A 89 6.80 0.60 -4.00
N SER A 90 5.82 0.44 -4.90
CA SER A 90 5.34 -0.89 -5.28
C SER A 90 6.44 -1.72 -5.97
N GLY A 91 7.27 -1.09 -6.80
CA GLY A 91 8.40 -1.74 -7.47
C GLY A 91 9.46 -2.23 -6.50
N SER A 92 9.85 -1.43 -5.51
CA SER A 92 10.83 -1.85 -4.51
C SER A 92 10.33 -3.02 -3.66
N LEU A 93 9.05 -3.01 -3.30
CA LEU A 93 8.42 -4.12 -2.58
C LEU A 93 8.33 -5.40 -3.41
N ALA A 94 8.04 -5.29 -4.71
CA ALA A 94 8.05 -6.43 -5.62
C ALA A 94 9.46 -7.06 -5.71
N VAL A 95 10.50 -6.23 -5.84
CA VAL A 95 11.90 -6.70 -5.84
C VAL A 95 12.25 -7.39 -4.52
N LEU A 96 11.85 -6.82 -3.38
CA LEU A 96 12.06 -7.46 -2.07
C LEU A 96 11.33 -8.80 -1.96
N ALA A 97 10.09 -8.89 -2.44
CA ALA A 97 9.34 -10.14 -2.45
C ALA A 97 10.02 -11.22 -3.30
N ILE A 98 10.55 -10.85 -4.47
CA ILE A 98 11.31 -11.76 -5.33
C ILE A 98 12.61 -12.19 -4.64
N ALA A 99 13.34 -11.28 -4.01
CA ALA A 99 14.56 -11.59 -3.29
C ALA A 99 14.31 -12.56 -2.13
N LEU A 100 13.23 -12.35 -1.36
CA LEU A 100 12.81 -13.24 -0.29
C LEU A 100 12.40 -14.63 -0.82
N ALA A 101 11.67 -14.68 -1.93
CA ALA A 101 11.28 -15.93 -2.56
C ALA A 101 12.51 -16.73 -3.01
N SER A 102 13.45 -16.09 -3.72
CA SER A 102 14.70 -16.71 -4.16
C SER A 102 15.57 -17.18 -2.99
N GLY A 103 15.66 -16.39 -1.92
CA GLY A 103 16.40 -16.77 -0.71
C GLY A 103 15.76 -17.94 0.04
N ALA A 104 14.43 -17.98 0.13
CA ALA A 104 13.71 -19.10 0.74
C ALA A 104 13.85 -20.39 -0.06
N SER A 105 13.82 -20.31 -1.40
CA SER A 105 14.03 -21.48 -2.27
C SER A 105 15.46 -22.04 -2.19
N GLY A 106 16.47 -21.22 -1.87
CA GLY A 106 17.84 -21.70 -1.70
C GLY A 106 18.11 -22.42 -0.36
N LEU A 107 17.16 -22.38 0.58
CA LEU A 107 17.24 -23.05 1.89
C LEU A 107 16.43 -24.36 1.95
N ALA A 108 15.67 -24.68 0.90
CA ALA A 108 14.89 -25.90 0.73
C ALA A 108 15.64 -26.90 -0.17
#